data_AF-A0A6H9HG00-F1
#
_entry.id   AF-A0A6H9HG00-F1
#
_cell.length_a   1.000
_cell.length_b   1.000
_cell.length_c   1.000
_cell.angle_alpha   90.00
_cell.angle_beta   90.00
_cell.angle_gamma   90.00
#
_symmetry.space_group_name_H-M   'P 1'
#
loop_
_entity.id
_entity.type
_entity.pdbx_description
1 polymer ?
#
loop_
_entity_poly.entity_id
_entity_poly.type
_entity_poly.pdbx_seq_one_letter_code
_entity_poly.pdbx_strand_id
1 'polypeptide(L)'
;MLVVKVEVWPAGDEAGAFEIGRMEVVNESSLSAVSDYSAHIVQQEAQPLQVAPFDLRTQVRAHSRSDGPWALVKRVLDQLRKSQGSIVVDPAGQPYDLDELLAGMTPDTFPKAID
;
A
#
# COMPACT_ATOMS: atom_id res chain seq x y z
N MET A 1 -4.34 1.15 20.61
CA MET A 1 -4.83 1.00 19.23
C MET A 1 -4.05 1.94 18.36
N LEU A 2 -3.52 1.46 17.23
CA LEU A 2 -2.81 2.27 16.23
C LEU A 2 -3.71 2.36 15.00
N VAL A 3 -3.89 3.55 14.44
CA VAL A 3 -4.65 3.78 13.21
C VAL A 3 -3.75 4.53 12.24
N VAL A 4 -3.60 4.00 11.03
CA VAL A 4 -2.93 4.66 9.91
C VAL A 4 -3.99 4.98 8.87
N LYS A 5 -4.12 6.25 8.51
CA LYS A 5 -5.05 6.74 7.50
C LYS A 5 -4.27 7.28 6.32
N VAL A 6 -4.71 6.94 5.11
CA VAL A 6 -4.14 7.45 3.86
C VAL A 6 -5.19 8.32 3.19
N GLU A 7 -4.84 9.58 2.97
CA GLU A 7 -5.71 10.58 2.35
C GLU A 7 -5.03 11.16 1.13
N VAL A 8 -5.86 11.49 0.14
CA VAL A 8 -5.43 12.23 -1.06
C VAL A 8 -6.00 13.63 -0.97
N TRP A 9 -5.11 14.60 -1.17
CA TRP A 9 -5.41 16.03 -1.10
C TRP A 9 -5.21 16.62 -2.51
N PRO A 10 -6.27 16.73 -3.32
CA PRO A 10 -6.18 17.25 -4.67
C PRO A 10 -5.59 18.67 -4.64
N ALA A 11 -4.51 18.91 -5.41
CA ALA A 11 -3.80 20.19 -5.42
C ALA A 11 -3.32 20.68 -4.02
N GLY A 12 -3.23 19.79 -3.02
CA GLY A 12 -2.89 20.15 -1.66
C GLY A 12 -4.02 20.81 -0.86
N ASP A 13 -5.26 20.77 -1.37
CA ASP A 13 -6.42 21.33 -0.68
C ASP A 13 -7.02 20.35 0.34
N GLU A 14 -7.04 20.74 1.60
CA GLU A 14 -7.64 19.98 2.71
C GLU A 14 -9.16 19.86 2.55
N ALA A 15 -9.84 20.87 1.98
CA ALA A 15 -11.29 20.84 1.80
C ALA A 15 -11.73 19.76 0.81
N GLY A 16 -10.84 19.39 -0.13
CA GLY A 16 -11.02 18.29 -1.06
C GLY A 16 -10.41 16.97 -0.58
N ALA A 17 -9.90 16.88 0.65
CA ALA A 17 -9.26 15.67 1.14
C ALA A 17 -10.26 14.52 1.26
N PHE A 18 -9.87 13.35 0.78
CA PHE A 18 -10.64 12.12 0.95
C PHE A 18 -9.75 10.95 1.33
N GLU A 19 -10.29 10.06 2.17
CA GLU A 19 -9.63 8.84 2.61
C GLU A 19 -9.69 7.79 1.51
N ILE A 20 -8.53 7.23 1.15
CA ILE A 20 -8.44 6.11 0.18
C ILE A 20 -8.09 4.80 0.85
N GLY A 21 -7.60 4.84 2.08
CA GLY A 21 -7.26 3.63 2.80
C GLY A 21 -7.04 3.85 4.29
N ARG A 22 -7.24 2.77 5.05
CA ARG A 22 -7.14 2.75 6.49
C ARG A 22 -6.62 1.42 6.97
N MET A 23 -5.71 1.48 7.93
CA MET A 23 -5.23 0.33 8.67
C MET A 23 -5.46 0.55 10.16
N GLU A 24 -6.16 -0.39 10.78
CA GLU A 24 -6.39 -0.44 12.21
C GLU A 24 -5.62 -1.60 12.81
N VAL A 25 -4.75 -1.31 13.76
CA VAL A 25 -3.93 -2.32 14.46
C VAL A 25 -4.30 -2.32 15.94
N VAL A 26 -4.84 -3.44 16.38
CA VAL A 26 -5.32 -3.67 17.73
C VAL A 26 -4.38 -4.64 18.43
N ASN A 27 -3.99 -4.29 19.65
CA ASN A 27 -3.20 -5.17 20.50
C ASN A 27 -4.12 -6.22 21.11
N GLU A 28 -3.77 -7.50 20.99
CA GLU A 28 -4.54 -8.60 21.55
C GLU A 28 -4.20 -8.86 23.03
N SER A 29 -3.02 -8.44 23.50
CA SER A 29 -2.58 -8.56 24.88
C SER A 29 -1.69 -7.39 25.33
N SER A 30 -2.19 -6.57 26.25
CA SER A 30 -1.47 -5.41 26.78
C SER A 30 -0.40 -5.75 27.83
N LEU A 31 -0.28 -7.01 28.25
CA LEU A 31 0.38 -7.42 29.50
C LEU A 31 1.92 -7.53 29.45
N SER A 32 2.55 -7.41 28.27
CA SER A 32 3.99 -7.66 28.11
C SER A 32 4.65 -6.69 27.13
N ALA A 33 5.98 -6.49 27.25
CA ALA A 33 6.75 -5.65 26.32
C ALA A 33 6.70 -6.15 24.86
N VAL A 34 6.37 -7.44 24.68
CA VAL A 34 6.14 -8.10 23.40
C VAL A 34 4.65 -8.46 23.32
N SER A 35 3.98 -8.15 22.21
CA SER A 35 2.55 -8.42 22.04
C SER A 35 2.21 -9.00 20.67
N ASP A 36 1.08 -9.68 20.63
CA ASP A 36 0.40 -10.06 19.40
C ASP A 36 -0.58 -8.94 18.99
N TYR A 37 -0.74 -8.76 17.69
CA TYR A 37 -1.57 -7.72 17.11
C TYR A 37 -2.41 -8.28 15.97
N SER A 38 -3.68 -7.89 15.96
CA SER A 38 -4.57 -8.04 14.81
C SER A 38 -4.60 -6.75 14.02
N ALA A 39 -4.54 -6.87 12.69
CA ALA A 39 -4.63 -5.74 11.77
C ALA A 39 -5.80 -5.92 10.80
N HIS A 40 -6.57 -4.86 10.61
CA HIS A 40 -7.61 -4.73 9.60
C HIS A 40 -7.23 -3.61 8.65
N ILE A 41 -7.14 -3.90 7.35
CA ILE A 41 -6.73 -2.97 6.31
C ILE A 41 -7.84 -2.89 5.29
N VAL A 42 -8.35 -1.68 5.07
CA VAL A 42 -9.38 -1.39 4.08
C VAL A 42 -8.82 -0.38 3.09
N GLN A 43 -9.03 -0.63 1.81
CA GLN A 43 -8.85 0.35 0.75
C GLN A 43 -10.22 0.64 0.14
N GLN A 44 -10.58 1.91 0.09
CA GLN A 44 -11.81 2.35 -0.54
C GLN A 44 -11.62 2.45 -2.05
N GLU A 45 -12.71 2.27 -2.80
CA GLU A 45 -12.67 2.54 -4.23
C GLU A 45 -12.38 4.02 -4.46
N ALA A 46 -11.37 4.32 -5.26
CA ALA A 46 -11.09 5.67 -5.73
C ALA A 46 -11.00 5.65 -7.25
N GLN A 47 -12.15 5.76 -7.92
CA GLN A 47 -12.26 5.78 -9.38
C GLN A 47 -11.32 6.79 -10.06
N PRO A 48 -11.14 8.03 -9.56
CA PRO A 48 -10.20 8.98 -10.18
C PRO A 48 -8.74 8.50 -10.18
N LEU A 49 -8.39 7.58 -9.29
CA LEU A 49 -7.04 7.05 -9.12
C LEU A 49 -6.91 5.61 -9.66
N GLN A 50 -7.98 5.05 -10.22
CA GLN A 50 -8.06 3.66 -10.69
C GLN A 50 -7.68 2.64 -9.61
N VAL A 51 -8.00 2.97 -8.35
CA VAL A 51 -7.68 2.13 -7.19
C VAL A 51 -8.88 1.24 -6.88
N ALA A 52 -8.70 -0.08 -6.99
CA ALA A 52 -9.71 -1.07 -6.66
C ALA A 52 -9.87 -1.22 -5.12
N PRO A 53 -11.08 -1.45 -4.61
CA PRO A 53 -11.28 -1.65 -3.18
C PRO A 53 -10.74 -3.01 -2.71
N PHE A 54 -10.31 -3.08 -1.45
CA PHE A 54 -10.05 -4.35 -0.78
C PHE A 54 -10.32 -4.27 0.73
N ASP A 55 -10.56 -5.42 1.35
CA ASP A 55 -10.65 -5.60 2.80
C ASP A 55 -9.81 -6.82 3.19
N LEU A 56 -8.77 -6.58 3.98
CA LEU A 56 -7.80 -7.60 4.40
C LEU A 56 -7.63 -7.62 5.91
N ARG A 57 -7.42 -8.81 6.44
CA ARG A 57 -7.12 -9.04 7.85
C ARG A 57 -5.86 -9.87 7.99
N THR A 58 -5.02 -9.53 8.95
CA THR A 58 -3.81 -10.30 9.25
C THR A 58 -3.44 -10.20 10.72
N GLN A 59 -2.52 -11.06 11.14
CA GLN A 59 -2.00 -11.10 12.49
C GLN A 59 -0.48 -10.97 12.50
N VAL A 60 0.03 -10.17 13.43
CA VAL A 60 1.45 -10.05 13.73
C VAL A 60 1.68 -10.61 15.13
N ARG A 61 2.43 -11.71 15.21
CA ARG A 61 2.79 -12.33 16.49
C ARG A 61 4.10 -11.80 17.04
N ALA A 62 4.23 -11.72 18.36
CA ALA A 62 5.46 -11.42 19.07
C ALA A 62 6.21 -10.19 18.52
N HIS A 63 5.56 -9.03 18.49
CA HIS A 63 6.20 -7.76 18.14
C HIS A 63 6.65 -7.02 19.42
N SER A 64 7.92 -6.60 19.45
CA SER A 64 8.46 -5.82 20.56
C SER A 64 8.03 -4.36 20.44
N ARG A 65 7.45 -3.81 21.51
CA ARG A 65 6.99 -2.40 21.53
C ARG A 65 8.15 -1.41 21.44
N SER A 66 9.35 -1.82 21.82
CA SER A 66 10.57 -1.00 21.71
C SER A 66 10.97 -0.70 20.28
N ASP A 67 10.53 -1.53 19.32
CA ASP A 67 10.88 -1.38 17.90
C ASP A 67 10.12 -0.21 17.26
N GLY A 68 9.08 0.28 17.94
CA GLY A 68 8.32 1.46 17.56
C GLY A 68 7.18 1.17 16.57
N PRO A 69 6.29 2.17 16.36
CA PRO A 69 5.05 1.99 15.62
C PRO A 69 5.28 1.70 14.13
N TRP A 70 6.29 2.30 13.50
CA TRP A 70 6.57 2.08 12.07
C TRP A 70 7.11 0.68 11.78
N ALA A 71 7.84 0.08 12.73
CA ALA A 71 8.26 -1.31 12.63
C ALA A 71 7.04 -2.26 12.68
N LEU A 72 6.03 -1.96 13.49
CA LEU A 72 4.76 -2.69 13.52
C LEU A 72 4.03 -2.58 12.18
N VAL A 73 3.88 -1.36 11.65
CA VAL A 73 3.24 -1.10 10.34
C VAL A 73 3.91 -1.92 9.23
N LYS A 74 5.24 -1.84 9.14
CA LYS A 74 6.00 -2.62 8.16
C LYS A 74 5.73 -4.13 8.31
N ARG A 75 5.73 -4.63 9.54
CA ARG A 75 5.54 -6.05 9.80
C ARG A 75 4.13 -6.53 9.43
N VAL A 76 3.10 -5.69 9.60
CA VAL A 76 1.75 -5.97 9.10
C VAL A 76 1.76 -6.10 7.57
N LEU A 77 2.35 -5.14 6.87
CA LEU A 77 2.45 -5.16 5.40
C LEU A 77 3.24 -6.37 4.87
N ASP A 78 4.34 -6.73 5.55
CA ASP A 78 5.12 -7.92 5.22
C ASP A 78 4.30 -9.21 5.35
N GLN A 79 3.38 -9.30 6.34
CA GLN A 79 2.52 -10.47 6.50
C GLN A 79 1.47 -10.58 5.39
N LEU A 80 0.87 -9.46 4.98
CA LEU A 80 -0.05 -9.44 3.84
C LEU A 80 0.63 -9.91 2.55
N ARG A 81 1.86 -9.45 2.31
CA ARG A 81 2.65 -9.87 1.15
C ARG A 81 2.91 -11.38 1.13
N LYS A 82 3.12 -11.98 2.31
CA LYS A 82 3.32 -13.44 2.45
C LYS A 82 2.02 -14.22 2.27
N SER A 83 0.91 -13.74 2.85
CA SER A 83 -0.37 -14.45 2.80
C SER A 83 -1.01 -14.46 1.41
N GLN A 84 -0.77 -13.42 0.60
CA GLN A 84 -1.31 -13.33 -0.76
C GLN A 84 -0.38 -13.93 -1.83
N GLY A 85 0.77 -14.51 -1.44
CA GLY A 85 1.74 -15.03 -2.39
C GLY A 85 2.26 -13.93 -3.32
N SER A 86 3.12 -13.03 -2.81
CA SER A 86 3.60 -11.87 -3.55
C SER A 86 2.43 -11.03 -4.09
N ILE A 87 1.96 -10.08 -3.28
CA ILE A 87 1.18 -8.95 -3.82
C ILE A 87 2.05 -8.29 -4.89
N VAL A 88 1.76 -8.60 -6.14
CA VAL A 88 2.21 -7.81 -7.27
C VAL A 88 1.43 -6.51 -7.11
N VAL A 89 2.10 -5.46 -6.62
CA VAL A 89 1.60 -4.10 -6.84
C VAL A 89 1.83 -3.85 -8.31
N ASP A 90 0.88 -4.30 -9.11
CA ASP A 90 0.91 -4.23 -10.55
C ASP A 90 0.38 -2.86 -10.96
N PRO A 91 1.17 -1.96 -11.59
CA PRO A 91 0.58 -0.79 -12.21
C PRO A 91 -0.13 -1.14 -13.53
N ALA A 92 0.14 -2.29 -14.16
CA ALA A 92 -0.54 -2.78 -15.37
C ALA A 92 0.01 -4.17 -15.73
N GLY A 93 -0.81 -5.20 -15.58
CA GLY A 93 -0.40 -6.60 -15.63
C GLY A 93 0.01 -7.16 -16.97
N GLN A 94 1.22 -6.82 -17.41
CA GLN A 94 2.06 -7.71 -18.19
C GLN A 94 3.52 -7.61 -17.72
N PRO A 95 4.27 -8.73 -17.70
CA PRO A 95 5.72 -8.66 -17.69
C PRO A 95 6.15 -7.98 -19.00
N TYR A 96 6.42 -6.68 -18.94
CA TYR A 96 7.00 -5.95 -20.06
C TYR A 96 8.43 -6.46 -20.26
N ASP A 97 8.68 -7.10 -21.39
CA ASP A 97 10.04 -7.36 -21.85
C ASP A 97 10.63 -6.01 -22.29
N LEU A 98 11.51 -5.46 -21.45
CA LEU A 98 12.19 -4.19 -21.70
C LEU A 98 13.00 -4.23 -23.00
N ASP A 99 13.52 -5.40 -23.38
CA ASP A 99 14.30 -5.55 -24.61
C ASP A 99 13.39 -5.54 -25.84
N GLU A 100 12.20 -6.13 -25.76
CA GLU A 100 11.17 -6.06 -26.80
C GLU A 100 10.62 -4.63 -26.98
N LEU A 101 10.40 -3.93 -25.86
CA LEU A 101 9.91 -2.54 -25.87
C LEU A 101 10.95 -1.60 -26.49
N LEU A 102 12.22 -1.72 -26.12
CA LEU A 102 13.32 -0.93 -26.68
C LEU A 102 13.59 -1.26 -28.15
N ALA A 103 13.41 -2.53 -28.56
CA ALA A 103 13.54 -2.94 -29.96
C ALA A 103 12.44 -2.35 -30.87
N GLY A 104 11.25 -2.07 -30.32
CA GLY A 104 10.15 -1.43 -31.03
C GLY A 104 10.19 0.09 -31.08
N MET A 105 11.05 0.73 -30.28
CA MET A 105 11.21 2.19 -30.27
C MET A 105 11.99 2.64 -31.52
N THR A 106 11.27 3.07 -32.54
CA THR A 106 11.85 3.81 -33.67
C THR A 106 11.97 5.29 -33.30
N PRO A 107 13.03 6.01 -33.75
CA PRO A 107 13.21 7.44 -33.48
C PRO A 107 12.02 8.33 -33.86
N ASP A 108 11.12 7.82 -34.71
CA ASP A 108 9.95 8.52 -35.24
C ASP A 108 8.75 8.57 -34.27
N THR A 109 8.84 7.91 -33.11
CA THR A 109 7.78 7.94 -32.07
C THR A 109 7.98 9.01 -31.00
N PHE A 110 9.10 9.74 -31.02
CA PHE A 110 9.25 10.90 -30.15
C PHE A 110 8.38 12.06 -30.66
N PRO A 111 7.52 12.67 -29.82
CA PRO A 111 6.80 13.87 -30.23
C PRO A 111 7.82 14.94 -30.60
N LYS A 112 7.63 15.57 -31.77
CA LYS A 112 8.50 16.68 -32.21
C LYS A 112 8.55 17.73 -31.10
N ALA A 113 9.75 18.23 -30.85
CA ALA A 113 9.98 19.32 -29.90
C ALA A 113 8.97 20.43 -30.19
N ILE A 114 8.25 20.83 -29.14
CA ILE A 114 7.36 21.98 -29.19
C ILE A 114 8.27 23.22 -29.25
N ASP A 115 8.18 23.97 -30.34
CA ASP A 115 8.79 25.30 -30.51
C ASP A 115 8.24 26.31 -29.50
#